data_AF-A0A1G2Z7Y2-F1
#
_entry.id   AF-A0A1G2Z7Y2-F1
#
_cell.length_a   1.000
_cell.length_b   1.000
_cell.length_c   1.000
_cell.angle_alpha   90.00
_cell.angle_beta   90.00
_cell.angle_gamma   90.00
#
_symmetry.space_group_name_H-M   'P 1'
#
loop_
_entity.id
_entity.type
_entity.pdbx_description
1 polymer ?
#
loop_
_entity_poly.entity_id
_entity_poly.type
_entity_poly.pdbx_seq_one_letter_code
_entity_poly.pdbx_strand_id
1 'polypeptide(L)'
;MSKAAESAEDAQEICGLLIDNGYFIQVRETRNISRKRGAFRLDAKEVNAISRAAEKVGLIVIGTFHSHITWFAKPGPTDIQGAQDKSLMLIVDSMDKQVGLWRISHGRAYARQFELI
;
A
#
# COMPACT_ATOMS: atom_id res chain seq x y z
N MET A 1 -21.19 1.85 10.37
CA MET A 1 -20.76 1.05 9.21
C MET A 1 -19.27 0.75 9.37
N SER A 2 -18.68 -0.22 8.66
CA SER A 2 -17.22 -0.44 8.77
C SER A 2 -16.46 0.69 8.07
N LYS A 3 -15.22 0.98 8.51
CA LYS A 3 -14.35 1.99 7.86
C LYS A 3 -14.20 1.77 6.35
N ALA A 4 -14.13 0.51 5.91
CA ALA A 4 -14.04 0.15 4.50
C ALA A 4 -15.30 0.56 3.70
N ALA A 5 -16.49 0.54 4.31
CA ALA A 5 -17.72 0.98 3.66
C ALA A 5 -17.77 2.51 3.52
N GLU A 6 -17.30 3.27 4.52
CA GLU A 6 -17.22 4.74 4.45
C GLU A 6 -16.20 5.20 3.39
N SER A 7 -15.04 4.55 3.29
CA SER A 7 -14.04 4.87 2.25
C SER A 7 -14.56 4.62 0.83
N ALA A 8 -15.43 3.62 0.65
CA ALA A 8 -16.05 3.31 -0.64
C ALA A 8 -17.04 4.41 -1.09
N GLU A 9 -17.80 5.00 -0.16
CA GLU A 9 -18.74 6.10 -0.47
C GLU A 9 -18.02 7.40 -0.89
N ASP A 10 -16.85 7.68 -0.29
CA ASP A 10 -16.07 8.88 -0.59
C ASP A 10 -15.09 8.74 -1.77
N ALA A 11 -15.04 7.56 -2.40
CA ALA A 11 -14.04 7.20 -3.41
C ALA A 11 -12.60 7.47 -2.92
N GLN A 12 -12.34 7.16 -1.65
CA GLN A 12 -11.02 7.23 -1.05
C GLN A 12 -10.28 5.90 -1.21
N GLU A 13 -9.01 6.00 -1.57
CA GLU A 13 -8.15 4.85 -1.61
C GLU A 13 -7.90 4.29 -0.21
N ILE A 14 -7.93 2.97 -0.07
CA ILE A 14 -7.43 2.26 1.10
C ILE A 14 -5.92 2.17 0.97
N CYS A 15 -5.16 2.34 2.05
CA CYS A 15 -3.70 2.30 2.00
C CYS A 15 -3.08 1.76 3.29
N GLY A 16 -1.80 1.40 3.23
CA GLY A 16 -1.06 0.97 4.41
C GLY A 16 0.29 0.37 4.10
N LEU A 17 0.74 -0.54 4.96
CA LEU A 17 2.10 -1.08 4.98
C LEU A 17 2.14 -2.57 4.62
N LEU A 18 3.23 -2.97 3.99
CA LEU A 18 3.62 -4.36 3.77
C LEU A 18 4.64 -4.77 4.84
N ILE A 19 4.32 -5.80 5.61
CA ILE A 19 5.13 -6.30 6.73
C ILE A 19 5.58 -7.72 6.43
N ASP A 20 6.89 -7.92 6.38
CA ASP A 20 7.53 -9.22 6.18
C ASP A 20 7.83 -9.89 7.53
N ASN A 21 7.52 -11.18 7.62
CA ASN A 21 7.88 -12.05 8.74
C ASN A 21 8.92 -13.13 8.38
N GLY A 22 9.46 -13.09 7.16
CA GLY A 22 10.41 -14.07 6.62
C GLY A 22 9.76 -15.26 5.89
N TYR A 23 8.44 -15.40 5.98
CA TYR A 23 7.67 -16.47 5.32
C TYR A 23 6.63 -15.92 4.36
N PHE A 24 5.90 -14.89 4.77
CA PHE A 24 4.87 -14.23 3.98
C PHE A 24 4.78 -12.75 4.30
N ILE A 25 4.27 -12.00 3.32
CA ILE A 25 4.04 -10.57 3.44
C ILE A 25 2.62 -10.33 3.94
N GLN A 26 2.50 -9.65 5.07
CA GLN A 26 1.23 -9.21 5.65
C GLN A 26 0.89 -7.80 5.21
N VAL A 27 -0.39 -7.57 4.97
CA VAL A 27 -0.94 -6.24 4.70
C VAL A 27 -1.48 -5.65 6.00
N ARG A 28 -1.06 -4.43 6.34
CA ARG A 28 -1.59 -3.67 7.48
C ARG A 28 -2.10 -2.31 7.05
N GLU A 29 -3.42 -2.17 7.03
CA GLU A 29 -4.09 -0.91 6.71
C GLU A 29 -3.69 0.21 7.68
N THR A 30 -3.56 1.40 7.14
CA THR A 30 -3.41 2.65 7.87
C THR A 30 -4.45 3.63 7.39
N ARG A 31 -4.71 4.67 8.18
CA ARG A 31 -5.58 5.75 7.74
C ARG A 31 -5.02 6.48 6.53
N ASN A 32 -5.84 6.58 5.48
CA ASN A 32 -5.64 7.55 4.42
C ASN A 32 -6.04 8.94 4.91
N ILE A 33 -5.08 9.86 4.98
CA ILE A 33 -5.32 11.27 5.37
C ILE A 33 -5.38 12.22 4.17
N SER A 34 -5.35 11.68 2.95
CA SER A 34 -5.60 12.45 1.73
C SER A 34 -7.04 12.95 1.71
N ARG A 35 -7.23 14.23 1.36
CA ARG A 35 -8.56 14.79 1.06
C ARG A 35 -8.89 14.78 -0.43
N LYS A 36 -7.94 14.34 -1.26
CA LYS A 36 -8.07 14.27 -2.72
C LYS A 36 -8.57 12.88 -3.10
N ARG A 37 -9.64 12.83 -3.89
CA ARG A 37 -10.17 11.58 -4.49
C ARG A 37 -9.12 10.92 -5.38
N GLY A 38 -9.03 9.59 -5.34
CA GLY A 38 -8.03 8.83 -6.11
C GLY A 38 -6.60 9.18 -5.74
N ALA A 39 -6.35 9.48 -4.47
CA ALA A 39 -5.01 9.65 -3.93
C ALA A 39 -4.97 9.17 -2.48
N PHE A 40 -3.81 8.68 -2.08
CA PHE A 40 -3.56 8.31 -0.69
C PHE A 40 -2.42 9.11 -0.07
N ARG A 41 -2.47 9.22 1.26
CA ARG A 41 -1.37 9.69 2.09
C ARG A 41 -1.46 8.95 3.41
N LEU A 42 -0.39 8.25 3.78
CA LEU A 42 -0.34 7.48 5.02
C LEU A 42 -0.31 8.43 6.23
N ASP A 43 -1.00 8.07 7.31
CA ASP A 43 -0.85 8.73 8.60
C ASP A 43 0.52 8.38 9.22
N ALA A 44 1.43 9.36 9.26
CA ALA A 44 2.77 9.18 9.80
C ALA A 44 2.80 8.68 11.26
N LYS A 45 1.78 9.01 12.08
CA LYS A 45 1.71 8.51 13.46
C LYS A 45 1.41 7.02 13.49
N GLU A 46 0.47 6.56 12.65
CA GLU A 46 0.13 5.13 12.53
C GLU A 46 1.30 4.36 11.92
N VAL A 47 1.93 4.87 10.86
CA VAL A 47 3.14 4.28 10.26
C VAL A 47 4.23 4.10 11.31
N ASN A 48 4.57 5.15 12.07
CA ASN A 48 5.60 5.05 13.11
C ASN A 48 5.23 4.08 14.22
N ALA A 49 3.96 4.00 14.61
CA ALA A 49 3.51 3.05 15.62
C ALA A 49 3.62 1.61 15.12
N ILE A 50 3.20 1.33 13.88
CA ILE A 50 3.27 0.01 13.26
C ILE A 50 4.72 -0.41 13.05
N SER A 51 5.58 0.46 12.51
CA SER A 51 7.00 0.15 12.31
C SER A 51 7.70 -0.22 13.62
N ARG A 52 7.47 0.54 14.70
CA ARG A 52 8.02 0.21 16.02
C ARG A 52 7.45 -1.09 16.59
N ALA A 53 6.17 -1.37 16.35
CA ALA A 53 5.56 -2.62 16.80
C ALA A 53 6.15 -3.81 16.04
N ALA A 54 6.31 -3.70 14.72
CA ALA A 54 6.93 -4.71 13.86
C ALA A 54 8.37 -5.02 14.32
N GLU A 55 9.17 -3.99 14.54
CA GLU A 55 10.56 -4.14 15.02
C GLU A 55 10.65 -4.92 16.34
N LYS A 56 9.76 -4.64 17.30
CA LYS A 56 9.74 -5.34 18.61
C LYS A 56 9.50 -6.85 18.51
N VAL A 57 8.86 -7.32 17.45
CA VAL A 57 8.58 -8.74 17.21
C VAL A 57 9.42 -9.32 16.07
N GLY A 58 10.48 -8.62 15.65
CA GLY A 58 11.40 -9.08 14.61
C GLY A 58 10.82 -9.07 13.20
N LEU A 59 9.78 -8.27 12.95
CA LEU A 59 9.16 -8.07 11.65
C LEU A 59 9.72 -6.82 10.96
N ILE A 60 9.63 -6.77 9.63
CA ILE A 60 10.20 -5.68 8.82
C ILE A 60 9.13 -5.05 7.95
N VAL A 61 9.00 -3.73 7.97
CA VAL A 61 8.20 -3.00 6.98
C VAL A 61 9.01 -2.89 5.69
N ILE A 62 8.52 -3.51 4.61
CA ILE A 62 9.24 -3.62 3.34
C ILE A 62 8.62 -2.80 2.20
N GLY A 63 7.51 -2.12 2.48
CA GLY A 63 6.79 -1.40 1.44
C GLY A 63 5.42 -0.89 1.86
N THR A 64 4.66 -0.46 0.87
CA THR A 64 3.31 0.08 1.02
C THR A 64 2.32 -0.70 0.18
N PHE A 65 1.05 -0.58 0.50
CA PHE A 65 -0.02 -0.93 -0.41
C PHE A 65 -1.04 0.19 -0.51
N HIS A 66 -1.73 0.25 -1.63
CA HIS A 66 -2.92 1.08 -1.79
C HIS A 66 -3.87 0.51 -2.85
N SER A 67 -5.13 0.95 -2.81
CA SER A 67 -6.10 0.63 -3.84
C SER A 67 -6.21 1.75 -4.87
N HIS A 68 -6.41 1.42 -6.14
CA HIS A 68 -6.94 2.36 -7.11
C HIS A 68 -8.46 2.20 -7.22
N ILE A 69 -9.16 3.32 -7.41
CA ILE A 69 -10.63 3.33 -7.54
C ILE A 69 -11.06 3.01 -8.97
N THR A 70 -10.43 3.64 -9.97
CA THR A 70 -10.83 3.55 -11.39
C THR A 70 -9.65 3.27 -12.32
N TRP A 71 -8.54 2.75 -11.80
CA TRP A 71 -7.30 2.61 -12.55
C TRP A 71 -6.66 1.25 -12.34
N PHE A 72 -5.95 0.76 -13.35
CA PHE A 72 -5.26 -0.52 -13.31
C PHE A 72 -4.31 -0.61 -12.11
N ALA A 73 -4.02 -1.85 -11.68
CA ALA A 73 -3.09 -2.18 -10.60
C ALA A 73 -1.60 -1.93 -10.98
N LYS A 74 -1.28 -0.75 -11.49
CA LYS A 74 0.03 -0.30 -11.96
C LYS A 74 0.36 1.08 -11.40
N PRO A 75 1.58 1.31 -10.87
CA PRO A 75 1.98 2.59 -10.29
C PRO A 75 1.92 3.72 -11.31
N GLY A 76 1.29 4.83 -10.93
CA GLY A 76 1.36 6.10 -11.62
C GLY A 76 2.60 6.91 -11.25
N PRO A 77 2.84 8.06 -11.92
CA PRO A 77 3.98 8.92 -11.62
C PRO A 77 4.01 9.41 -10.17
N THR A 78 2.86 9.70 -9.56
CA THR A 78 2.77 10.16 -8.17
C THR A 78 3.12 9.05 -7.18
N ASP A 79 2.72 7.82 -7.47
CA ASP A 79 3.04 6.66 -6.62
C ASP A 79 4.54 6.41 -6.60
N ILE A 80 5.17 6.43 -7.79
CA ILE A 80 6.62 6.23 -7.93
C ILE A 80 7.40 7.33 -7.20
N GLN A 81 6.95 8.58 -7.28
CA GLN A 81 7.59 9.72 -6.59
C GLN A 81 7.43 9.64 -5.07
N GLY A 82 6.30 9.12 -4.58
CA GLY A 82 6.02 9.00 -3.15
C GLY A 82 6.65 7.77 -2.49
N ALA A 83 7.20 6.84 -3.26
CA ALA A 83 7.75 5.59 -2.78
C ALA A 83 9.22 5.73 -2.33
N GLN A 84 9.58 4.95 -1.30
CA GLN A 84 10.97 4.81 -0.90
C GLN A 84 11.75 3.96 -1.91
N ASP A 85 13.02 4.30 -2.18
CA ASP A 85 13.87 3.47 -3.04
C ASP A 85 14.00 2.04 -2.50
N LYS A 86 13.93 1.06 -3.41
CA LYS A 86 13.95 -0.40 -3.16
C LYS A 86 12.75 -0.96 -2.40
N SER A 87 11.73 -0.15 -2.11
CA SER A 87 10.51 -0.63 -1.45
C SER A 87 9.62 -1.46 -2.38
N LEU A 88 8.79 -2.33 -1.79
CA LEU A 88 7.68 -2.96 -2.48
C LEU A 88 6.44 -2.05 -2.45
N MET A 89 5.62 -2.18 -3.49
CA MET A 89 4.35 -1.50 -3.64
C MET A 89 3.33 -2.49 -4.18
N LEU A 90 2.32 -2.82 -3.37
CA LEU A 90 1.18 -3.62 -3.79
C LEU A 90 0.03 -2.69 -4.15
N ILE A 91 -0.52 -2.84 -5.36
CA ILE A 91 -1.68 -2.06 -5.81
C ILE A 91 -2.83 -3.00 -6.06
N VAL A 92 -4.00 -2.66 -5.52
CA VAL A 92 -5.26 -3.37 -5.75
C VAL A 92 -6.16 -2.49 -6.61
N ASP A 93 -6.57 -2.98 -7.78
CA ASP A 93 -7.59 -2.34 -8.60
C ASP A 93 -8.98 -2.75 -8.11
N SER A 94 -9.79 -1.78 -7.70
CA SER A 94 -11.13 -2.02 -7.18
C SER A 94 -12.14 -2.43 -8.27
N MET A 95 -11.86 -2.13 -9.54
CA MET A 95 -12.75 -2.43 -10.67
C MET A 95 -12.62 -3.90 -11.09
N ASP A 96 -11.43 -4.29 -11.52
CA ASP A 96 -11.18 -5.64 -12.04
C ASP A 96 -10.70 -6.63 -10.96
N LYS A 97 -10.57 -6.16 -9.71
CA LYS A 97 -10.04 -6.93 -8.57
C LYS A 97 -8.65 -7.51 -8.85
N GLN A 98 -7.89 -6.85 -9.72
CA GLN A 98 -6.52 -7.22 -10.04
C GLN A 98 -5.58 -6.71 -8.96
N VAL A 99 -4.53 -7.49 -8.71
CA VAL A 99 -3.49 -7.13 -7.74
C VAL A 99 -2.15 -7.15 -8.44
N GLY A 100 -1.43 -6.05 -8.34
CA GLY A 100 -0.10 -5.88 -8.92
C GLY A 100 0.93 -5.64 -7.82
N LEU A 101 2.02 -6.42 -7.83
CA LEU A 101 3.16 -6.19 -6.95
C LEU A 101 4.33 -5.57 -7.74
N TRP A 102 4.89 -4.51 -7.20
CA TRP A 102 5.92 -3.72 -7.86
C TRP A 102 7.08 -3.48 -6.89
N ARG A 103 8.31 -3.58 -7.38
CA ARG A 103 9.48 -3.05 -6.69
C ARG A 103 9.78 -1.67 -7.26
N ILE A 104 9.81 -0.64 -6.42
CA ILE A 104 10.22 0.70 -6.84
C ILE A 104 11.72 0.82 -6.64
N SER A 105 12.46 1.18 -7.68
CA SER A 105 13.89 1.42 -7.58
C SER A 105 14.37 2.42 -8.60
N HIS A 106 15.23 3.36 -8.20
CA HIS A 106 15.78 4.41 -9.07
C HIS A 106 14.69 5.17 -9.84
N GLY A 107 13.57 5.49 -9.16
CA GLY A 107 12.43 6.20 -9.75
C GLY A 107 11.68 5.41 -10.83
N ARG A 108 11.75 4.07 -10.81
CA ARG A 108 11.06 3.19 -11.76
C ARG A 108 10.36 2.04 -11.04
N ALA A 109 9.24 1.59 -11.60
CA ALA A 109 8.50 0.44 -11.11
C ALA A 109 8.85 -0.83 -11.89
N TYR A 110 9.15 -1.91 -11.17
CA TYR A 110 9.46 -3.23 -11.73
C TYR A 110 8.46 -4.26 -11.22
N ALA A 111 7.68 -4.85 -12.13
CA ALA A 111 6.69 -5.87 -11.76
C ALA A 111 7.36 -7.08 -11.06
N ARG A 112 6.64 -7.66 -10.11
CA ARG A 112 7.01 -8.87 -9.38
C ARG A 112 5.87 -9.87 -9.43
N GLN A 113 6.25 -11.13 -9.53
CA GLN A 113 5.33 -12.23 -9.37
C GLN A 113 5.16 -12.52 -7.87
N PHE A 114 3.97 -12.94 -7.50
CA PHE A 114 3.60 -13.37 -6.15
C PHE A 114 2.39 -14.28 -6.25
N GLU A 115 2.13 -15.01 -5.18
CA GLU A 115 0.94 -15.83 -5.03
C GLU A 115 0.22 -15.40 -3.74
N LEU A 116 -1.12 -15.43 -3.78
CA LEU A 116 -1.95 -15.22 -2.61
C LEU A 116 -2.14 -16.58 -1.94
N ILE A 117 -1.80 -16.66 -0.65
CA ILE A 117 -1.93 -17.84 0.19
C ILE A 117 -3.15 -17.73 1.11
#